data_AF-A0A485NYM3-F1
#
_entry.id   AF-A0A485NYM3-F1
#
_cell.length_a   1.000
_cell.length_b   1.000
_cell.length_c   1.000
_cell.angle_alpha   90.00
_cell.angle_beta   90.00
_cell.angle_gamma   90.00
#
_symmetry.space_group_name_H-M   'P 1'
#
loop_
_entity.id
_entity.type
_entity.pdbx_description
1 polymer ?
#
loop_
_entity_poly.entity_id
_entity_poly.type
_entity_poly.pdbx_seq_one_letter_code
_entity_poly.pdbx_strand_id
1 'polypeptide(L)' 'LKATGGYFDALGIILPVTQNHLLRMLYVAAMKKPGSTNSEDLRNEKVKVWKRISEVLENNAVLYT' A
#
# COMPACT_ATOMS: atom_id res chain seq x y z
N LEU A 1 2.30 -2.00 -25.22
CA LEU A 1 0.88 -1.69 -24.93
C LEU A 1 -0.03 -2.92 -24.74
N LYS A 2 0.37 -4.15 -25.15
CA LYS A 2 -0.49 -5.35 -25.05
C LYS A 2 -0.27 -6.24 -23.82
N ALA A 3 0.86 -6.08 -23.10
CA ALA A 3 1.20 -6.91 -21.94
C ALA A 3 0.55 -6.45 -20.63
N THR A 4 0.12 -5.19 -20.54
CA THR A 4 -0.50 -4.62 -19.34
C THR A 4 -1.98 -4.99 -19.24
N GLY A 5 -2.75 -4.93 -20.34
CA GLY A 5 -4.18 -5.25 -20.36
C GLY A 5 -4.48 -6.66 -19.82
N GLY A 6 -3.77 -7.68 -20.30
CA GLY A 6 -3.96 -9.06 -19.83
C GLY A 6 -3.48 -9.31 -18.38
N TYR A 7 -2.53 -8.52 -17.88
CA TYR A 7 -2.06 -8.61 -16.49
C TYR A 7 -3.06 -7.97 -15.51
N PHE A 8 -3.70 -6.86 -15.92
CA PHE A 8 -4.73 -6.18 -15.14
C PHE A 8 -6.08 -6.92 -15.17
N ASP A 9 -6.45 -7.56 -16.28
CA ASP A 9 -7.66 -8.39 -16.37
C ASP A 9 -7.60 -9.63 -15.47
N ALA A 10 -6.42 -10.23 -15.28
CA ALA A 10 -6.26 -11.45 -14.50
C ALA A 10 -6.12 -11.22 -12.98
N LEU A 11 -5.60 -10.07 -12.56
CA LEU A 11 -5.23 -9.79 -11.16
C LEU A 11 -5.99 -8.62 -10.53
N GLY A 12 -6.68 -7.80 -11.33
CA GLY A 12 -7.29 -6.54 -10.90
C GLY A 12 -6.27 -5.42 -10.60
N ILE A 13 -6.70 -4.16 -10.70
CA ILE A 13 -5.88 -2.95 -10.45
C ILE A 13 -5.37 -2.85 -8.99
N ILE A 14 -6.03 -3.54 -8.06
CA ILE A 14 -5.75 -3.47 -6.62
C ILE A 14 -4.32 -3.91 -6.29
N LEU A 15 -3.81 -4.96 -6.93
CA LEU A 15 -2.49 -5.52 -6.60
C LEU A 15 -1.31 -4.64 -7.08
N PRO A 16 -1.29 -4.12 -8.32
CA PRO A 16 -0.09 -3.42 -8.80
C PRO A 16 0.01 -1.96 -8.31
N VAL A 17 -1.12 -1.25 -8.17
CA VAL A 17 -1.14 0.20 -7.88
C VAL A 17 -1.42 0.49 -6.42
N THR A 18 -2.46 -0.14 -5.86
CA THR A 18 -2.94 0.15 -4.50
C THR A 18 -2.03 -0.44 -3.44
N GLN A 19 -1.66 -1.72 -3.59
CA GLN A 19 -0.92 -2.43 -2.54
C GLN A 19 0.54 -2.00 -2.40
N ASN A 20 1.20 -1.61 -3.50
CA ASN A 20 2.64 -1.27 -3.48
C ASN A 20 2.88 0.24 -3.38
N HIS A 21 2.30 1.04 -4.27
CA HIS A 21 2.68 2.44 -4.39
C HIS A 21 1.91 3.36 -3.44
N LEU A 22 0.58 3.23 -3.37
CA LEU A 22 -0.24 4.05 -2.47
C LEU A 22 0.02 3.70 -1.01
N LEU A 23 0.16 2.42 -0.69
CA LEU A 23 0.50 1.98 0.66
C LEU A 23 1.87 2.51 1.11
N ARG A 24 2.86 2.56 0.21
CA ARG A 24 4.17 3.19 0.49
C ARG A 24 4.06 4.67 0.81
N MET A 25 3.24 5.42 0.06
CA MET A 25 2.98 6.83 0.36
C MET A 25 2.25 7.00 1.70
N LEU A 26 1.25 6.16 1.98
CA LEU A 26 0.52 6.16 3.26
C LEU A 26 1.47 5.95 4.44
N TYR A 27 2.40 5.00 4.35
CA TYR A 27 3.36 4.76 5.42
C TYR A 27 4.22 5.98 5.71
N VAL A 28 4.69 6.68 4.67
CA VAL A 28 5.52 7.89 4.86
C VAL A 28 4.70 9.03 5.46
N ALA A 29 3.44 9.18 5.06
CA ALA A 29 2.56 10.22 5.60
C ALA A 29 2.13 9.96 7.06
N ALA A 30 1.94 8.69 7.45
CA ALA A 30 1.38 8.32 8.75
C ALA A 30 2.40 7.88 9.81
N MET A 31 3.64 7.57 9.41
CA MET A 31 4.67 7.13 10.35
C MET A 31 5.15 8.28 11.26
N LYS A 32 5.61 7.94 12.47
CA LYS A 32 6.33 8.92 13.30
C LYS A 32 7.73 9.14 12.77
N LYS A 33 8.37 10.23 13.20
CA LYS A 33 9.79 10.47 12.91
C LYS A 33 10.61 9.28 13.42
N PRO A 34 11.39 8.61 12.55
CA PRO A 34 12.22 7.49 12.98
C PRO A 34 13.37 7.98 13.86
N GLY A 35 13.91 7.09 14.69
CA GLY A 35 15.05 7.39 15.57
C GLY A 35 16.31 7.79 14.80
N SER A 36 16.48 7.27 13.58
CA SER A 36 17.55 7.63 12.66
C SER A 36 17.09 7.48 11.19
N THR A 37 17.97 7.82 10.25
CA THR A 37 17.76 7.56 8.81
C THR A 37 18.19 6.15 8.39
N ASN A 38 18.56 5.28 9.33
CA ASN A 38 18.83 3.88 9.05
C ASN A 38 17.57 3.18 8.52
N SER A 39 17.78 2.32 7.53
CA SER A 39 16.75 1.48 6.91
C SER A 39 15.92 0.67 7.91
N GLU A 40 16.52 0.20 9.01
CA GLU A 40 15.83 -0.60 10.02
C GLU A 40 14.86 0.24 10.86
N ASP A 41 15.28 1.42 11.30
CA ASP A 41 14.41 2.36 12.03
C ASP A 41 13.24 2.84 11.16
N LEU A 42 13.51 3.12 9.89
CA LEU A 42 12.46 3.44 8.91
C LEU A 42 11.48 2.28 8.74
N ARG A 43 11.96 1.05 8.63
CA ARG A 43 11.09 -0.14 8.49
C ARG A 43 10.24 -0.35 9.75
N ASN A 44 10.82 -0.14 10.93
CA ASN A 44 10.12 -0.30 12.20
C ASN A 44 8.93 0.67 12.32
N GLU A 45 9.10 1.93 11.94
CA GLU A 45 7.99 2.89 11.96
C GLU A 45 6.90 2.55 10.94
N LYS A 46 7.27 2.04 9.75
CA LYS A 46 6.29 1.58 8.75
C LYS A 46 5.50 0.36 9.25
N VAL A 47 6.14 -0.60 9.93
CA VAL A 47 5.47 -1.77 10.52
C VAL A 47 4.48 -1.35 11.61
N LYS A 48 4.79 -0.33 12.41
CA LYS A 48 3.86 0.21 13.41
C LYS A 48 2.59 0.77 12.77
N VAL A 49 2.70 1.44 11.62
CA VAL A 49 1.54 1.93 10.85
C VAL A 49 0.75 0.74 10.30
N TRP A 50 1.41 -0.24 9.68
CA TRP A 50 0.74 -1.43 9.15
C TRP A 50 -0.12 -2.16 10.19
N LYS A 51 0.43 -2.37 11.39
CA LYS A 51 -0.28 -3.03 12.50
C LYS A 51 -1.54 -2.29 12.98
N ARG A 52 -1.76 -1.05 12.54
CA ARG A 52 -2.94 -0.23 12.89
C ARG A 52 -3.95 -0.13 11.76
N ILE A 53 -3.62 -0.62 10.57
CA ILE A 53 -4.55 -0.67 9.44
C ILE A 53 -5.48 -1.87 9.68
N SER A 54 -6.77 -1.59 9.78
CA SER A 54 -7.80 -2.64 9.84
C SER A 54 -8.08 -3.19 8.44
N GLU A 55 -8.66 -4.38 8.37
CA GLU A 55 -9.03 -4.99 7.10
C GLU A 55 -9.98 -4.09 6.30
N VAL A 56 -9.78 -4.07 4.98
CA VAL A 56 -10.65 -3.33 4.07
C VAL A 56 -11.95 -4.11 3.91
N LEU A 57 -13.06 -3.48 4.27
CA LEU A 57 -14.41 -4.02 4.11
C LEU A 57 -14.97 -3.61 2.75
N GLU A 58 -15.87 -4.43 2.19
CA GLU A 58 -16.48 -4.20 0.87
C GLU A 58 -17.21 -2.85 0.79
N ASN A 59 -17.82 -2.39 1.87
CA ASN A 59 -18.50 -1.08 1.93
C ASN A 59 -17.55 0.13 1.91
N ASN A 60 -16.25 -0.09 2.08
CA ASN A 60 -15.21 0.94 2.07
C ASN A 60 -14.39 0.94 0.77
N ALA A 61 -14.77 0.12 -0.21
CA ALA A 61 -14.09 0.02 -1.50
C ALA A 61 -15.11 0.07 -2.65
N VAL A 62 -14.89 0.97 -3.61
CA VAL A 62 -15.67 1.02 -4.85
C VAL A 62 -14.75 0.64 -6.00
N LEU A 63 -15.10 -0.43 -6.71
CA LEU A 63 -14.47 -0.79 -7.97
C LEU A 63 -15.34 -0.28 -9.11
N TYR A 64 -14.83 0.72 -9.85
CA TYR A 64 -15.44 1.12 -11.11
C TYR A 64 -15.02 0.10 -12.18
N THR A 65 -16.00 -0.63 -12.72
CA THR A 65 -15.83 -1.51 -13.89
C THR A 65 -15.95 -0.72 -15.18
#